data_AF-A0A2U3QFN9-F1
#
_entry.id   AF-A0A2U3QFN9-F1
#
_cell.length_a   1.000
_cell.length_b   1.000
_cell.length_c   1.000
_cell.angle_alpha   90.00
_cell.angle_beta   90.00
_cell.angle_gamma   90.00
#
_symmetry.space_group_name_H-M   'P 1'
#
loop_
_entity.id
_entity.type
_entity.pdbx_description
1 polymer ?
#
loop_
_entity_poly.entity_id
_entity_poly.type
_entity_poly.pdbx_seq_one_letter_code
_entity_poly.pdbx_strand_id
1 'polypeptide(L)'
;MICPIVGKARVIGAIVVADKEPGEELFSNDSKLLSTIATEAGLAIENALLYSELEALLLGAIRSLVKALEASSYWTAGHTERVTEYALGIGRVMGLEAGMLEKLKISSLLHDIGKIATPKEILNKNGKLERNEWDEIKRHPGRGADILVELKQFKEIIQRSSITTSTGTDRTASSA
;
A
#
# COMPACT_ATOMS: atom_id res chain seq x y z
N MET A 1 -7.83 -18.26 37.32
CA MET A 1 -8.46 -19.11 36.30
C MET A 1 -7.69 -19.00 35.00
N ILE A 2 -7.53 -20.09 34.24
CA ILE A 2 -6.86 -20.08 32.93
C ILE A 2 -7.82 -20.68 31.91
N CYS A 3 -7.93 -20.05 30.74
CA CYS A 3 -8.74 -20.55 29.63
C CYS A 3 -7.94 -20.49 28.31
N PRO A 4 -7.90 -21.56 27.51
CA PRO A 4 -7.19 -21.55 26.24
C PRO A 4 -7.92 -20.66 25.21
N ILE A 5 -7.15 -19.90 24.46
CA ILE A 5 -7.64 -19.19 23.26
C ILE A 5 -7.53 -20.17 22.10
N VAL A 6 -8.67 -20.60 21.58
CA VAL A 6 -8.77 -21.59 20.50
C VAL A 6 -9.12 -20.87 19.21
N GLY A 7 -8.22 -20.96 18.24
CA GLY A 7 -8.50 -20.60 16.84
C GLY A 7 -9.23 -21.73 16.10
N LYS A 8 -9.44 -21.60 14.78
CA LYS A 8 -10.21 -22.57 13.96
C LYS A 8 -9.83 -24.05 14.14
N ALA A 9 -8.58 -24.37 14.47
CA ALA A 9 -8.13 -25.76 14.67
C ALA A 9 -6.97 -25.96 15.66
N ARG A 10 -6.52 -24.90 16.36
CA ARG A 10 -5.38 -24.99 17.28
C ARG A 10 -5.51 -24.00 18.43
N VAL A 11 -4.88 -24.31 19.55
CA VAL A 11 -4.67 -23.35 20.64
C VAL A 11 -3.63 -22.34 20.19
N ILE A 12 -3.98 -21.06 20.18
CA ILE A 12 -3.11 -19.95 19.77
C ILE A 12 -2.58 -19.13 20.96
N GLY A 13 -3.13 -19.38 22.16
CA GLY A 13 -2.73 -18.70 23.39
C GLY A 13 -3.59 -19.12 24.58
N ALA A 14 -3.50 -18.36 25.66
CA ALA A 14 -4.34 -18.54 26.85
C ALA A 14 -4.68 -17.19 27.49
N ILE A 15 -5.89 -17.06 28.01
CA ILE A 15 -6.30 -15.97 28.90
C ILE A 15 -6.11 -16.43 30.33
N VAL A 16 -5.37 -15.64 31.11
CA VAL A 16 -5.17 -15.85 32.54
C VAL A 16 -5.90 -14.75 33.28
N VAL A 17 -6.81 -15.15 34.17
CA VAL A 17 -7.48 -14.26 35.13
C VAL A 17 -6.90 -14.56 36.51
N ALA A 18 -6.20 -13.59 37.08
CA ALA A 18 -5.63 -13.63 38.42
C ALA A 18 -6.16 -12.45 39.25
N ASP A 19 -6.03 -12.54 40.58
CA ASP A 19 -6.45 -11.52 41.57
C ASP A 19 -7.92 -11.07 41.47
N LYS A 20 -8.81 -11.84 42.11
CA LYS A 20 -10.18 -11.40 42.44
C LYS A 20 -10.14 -10.65 43.79
N GLU A 21 -11.06 -9.72 44.04
CA GLU A 21 -11.09 -9.02 45.33
C GLU A 21 -11.24 -10.01 46.51
N PRO A 22 -10.68 -9.69 47.71
CA PRO A 22 -10.74 -10.58 48.86
C PRO A 22 -12.19 -10.92 49.23
N GLY A 23 -12.56 -12.20 49.11
CA GLY A 23 -13.91 -12.70 49.44
C GLY A 23 -14.77 -13.09 48.24
N GLU A 24 -14.31 -12.88 47.01
CA GLU A 24 -15.00 -13.38 45.82
C GLU A 24 -14.46 -14.75 45.37
N GLU A 25 -15.33 -15.77 45.33
CA GLU A 25 -14.99 -17.08 44.76
C GLU A 25 -15.12 -17.09 43.22
N LEU A 26 -14.38 -17.96 42.55
CA LEU A 26 -14.56 -18.22 41.12
C LEU A 26 -15.74 -19.18 40.93
N PHE A 27 -16.83 -18.66 40.37
CA PHE A 27 -18.05 -19.45 40.17
C PHE A 27 -18.11 -20.08 38.77
N SER A 28 -19.01 -21.04 38.57
CA SER A 28 -19.24 -21.68 37.27
C SER A 28 -19.66 -20.71 36.16
N ASN A 29 -20.21 -19.55 36.52
CA ASN A 29 -20.55 -18.50 35.55
C ASN A 29 -19.31 -17.77 35.04
N ASP A 30 -18.26 -17.63 35.86
CA ASP A 30 -17.00 -16.99 35.48
C ASP A 30 -16.26 -17.82 34.44
N SER A 31 -16.28 -19.15 34.57
CA SER A 31 -15.64 -20.04 33.59
C SER A 31 -16.37 -20.04 32.25
N LYS A 32 -17.70 -19.95 32.26
CA LYS A 32 -18.51 -19.84 31.04
C LYS A 32 -18.28 -18.51 30.34
N LEU A 33 -18.26 -17.41 31.09
CA LEU A 33 -17.93 -16.08 30.56
C LEU A 33 -16.51 -16.06 29.98
N LEU A 34 -15.53 -16.57 30.73
CA LEU A 34 -14.13 -16.63 30.29
C LEU A 34 -13.96 -17.48 29.03
N SER A 35 -14.68 -18.59 28.92
CA SER A 35 -14.70 -19.43 27.70
C SER A 35 -15.27 -18.69 26.49
N THR A 36 -16.32 -17.88 26.68
CA THR A 36 -16.90 -17.05 25.60
C THR A 36 -15.89 -16.00 25.15
N ILE A 37 -15.27 -15.27 26.09
CA ILE A 37 -14.23 -14.26 25.79
C ILE A 37 -13.04 -14.91 25.09
N ALA A 38 -12.57 -16.07 25.56
CA ALA A 38 -11.45 -16.78 24.94
C ALA A 38 -11.75 -17.22 23.50
N THR A 39 -13.00 -17.61 23.23
CA THR A 39 -13.44 -17.97 21.86
C THR A 39 -13.48 -16.73 20.96
N GLU A 40 -14.05 -15.63 21.44
CA GLU A 40 -14.14 -14.37 20.67
C GLU A 40 -12.75 -13.77 20.41
N ALA A 41 -11.88 -13.77 21.42
CA ALA A 41 -10.48 -13.37 21.28
C ALA A 41 -9.74 -14.24 20.25
N GLY A 42 -10.01 -15.55 20.22
CA GLY A 42 -9.42 -16.48 19.26
C GLY A 42 -9.75 -16.11 17.82
N LEU A 43 -11.03 -15.88 17.55
CA LEU A 43 -11.51 -15.44 16.23
C LEU A 43 -10.95 -14.07 15.84
N ALA A 44 -10.92 -13.11 16.78
CA ALA A 44 -10.40 -11.77 16.51
C ALA A 44 -8.90 -11.78 16.18
N ILE A 45 -8.10 -12.54 16.94
CA ILE A 45 -6.66 -12.69 16.70
C ILE A 45 -6.41 -13.35 15.34
N GLU A 46 -7.13 -14.43 15.00
CA GLU A 46 -6.99 -15.08 13.70
C GLU A 46 -7.35 -14.15 12.54
N ASN A 47 -8.44 -13.39 12.68
CA ASN A 47 -8.83 -12.42 11.66
C ASN A 47 -7.73 -11.35 11.48
N ALA A 48 -7.20 -10.81 12.57
CA ALA A 48 -6.12 -9.82 12.51
C ALA A 48 -4.85 -10.37 11.84
N LEU A 49 -4.48 -11.62 12.15
CA LEU A 49 -3.34 -12.29 11.51
C LEU A 49 -3.58 -12.53 10.02
N LEU A 50 -4.77 -12.99 9.63
CA LEU A 50 -5.14 -13.17 8.23
C LEU A 50 -5.09 -11.86 7.43
N TYR A 51 -5.54 -10.75 8.02
CA TYR A 51 -5.42 -9.43 7.39
C TYR A 51 -3.96 -9.02 7.23
N SER A 52 -3.12 -9.25 8.24
CA SER A 52 -1.68 -8.95 8.17
C SER A 52 -0.96 -9.80 7.12
N GLU A 53 -1.29 -11.08 7.01
CA GLU A 53 -0.74 -11.98 5.98
C GLU A 53 -1.15 -11.54 4.58
N LEU A 54 -2.41 -11.12 4.40
CA LEU A 54 -2.89 -10.59 3.12
C LEU A 54 -2.15 -9.31 2.72
N GLU A 55 -1.93 -8.39 3.66
CA GLU A 55 -1.16 -7.16 3.42
C GLU A 55 0.29 -7.47 3.04
N ALA A 56 0.94 -8.39 3.77
CA ALA A 56 2.29 -8.82 3.49
C ALA A 56 2.41 -9.49 2.09
N LEU A 57 1.44 -10.32 1.73
CA LEU A 57 1.38 -10.95 0.41
C LEU A 57 1.20 -9.91 -0.70
N LEU A 58 0.29 -8.96 -0.53
CA LEU A 58 0.05 -7.88 -1.49
C LEU A 58 1.32 -7.04 -1.69
N LEU A 59 1.97 -6.62 -0.61
CA LEU A 59 3.21 -5.85 -0.69
C LEU A 59 4.34 -6.65 -1.33
N GLY A 60 4.43 -7.96 -1.03
CA GLY A 60 5.38 -8.88 -1.65
C GLY A 60 5.15 -9.03 -3.16
N ALA A 61 3.89 -9.09 -3.60
CA ALA A 61 3.53 -9.13 -5.01
C ALA A 61 3.89 -7.83 -5.73
N ILE A 62 3.58 -6.67 -5.14
CA ILE A 62 3.98 -5.35 -5.67
C ILE A 62 5.49 -5.27 -5.86
N ARG A 63 6.26 -5.61 -4.82
CA ARG A 63 7.73 -5.61 -4.90
C ARG A 63 8.26 -6.55 -5.97
N SER A 64 7.65 -7.72 -6.13
CA SER A 64 8.06 -8.69 -7.16
C SER A 64 7.79 -8.16 -8.56
N LEU A 65 6.64 -7.50 -8.78
CA LEU A 65 6.31 -6.84 -10.05
C LEU A 65 7.27 -5.69 -10.37
N VAL A 66 7.56 -4.84 -9.38
CA VAL A 66 8.52 -3.74 -9.51
C VAL A 66 9.90 -4.27 -9.87
N LYS A 67 10.39 -5.30 -9.18
CA LYS A 67 11.69 -5.93 -9.49
C LYS A 67 11.72 -6.53 -10.89
N ALA A 68 10.63 -7.16 -11.33
CA ALA A 68 10.52 -7.68 -12.68
C ALA A 68 10.58 -6.56 -13.74
N LEU A 69 9.92 -5.43 -13.47
CA LEU A 69 10.00 -4.24 -14.32
C LEU A 69 11.43 -3.66 -14.34
N GLU A 70 12.05 -3.45 -13.18
CA GLU A 70 13.42 -2.94 -13.07
C GLU A 70 14.40 -3.83 -13.84
N ALA A 71 14.33 -5.16 -13.67
CA ALA A 71 15.19 -6.11 -14.37
C ALA A 71 15.06 -6.07 -15.90
N SER A 72 13.93 -5.58 -16.42
CA SER A 72 13.68 -5.45 -17.86
C SER A 72 14.21 -4.15 -18.46
N SER A 73 14.67 -3.21 -17.63
CA SER A 73 15.19 -1.89 -17.99
C SER A 73 16.64 -1.75 -17.54
N TYR A 74 17.44 -0.92 -18.20
CA TYR A 74 18.86 -0.71 -17.81
C TYR A 74 19.03 0.01 -16.45
N TRP A 75 17.93 0.37 -15.77
CA TRP A 75 17.92 1.13 -14.53
C TRP A 75 18.13 0.23 -13.31
N THR A 76 18.96 0.69 -12.37
CA THR A 76 19.58 -0.11 -11.31
C THR A 76 18.60 -0.88 -10.44
N ALA A 77 18.93 -2.13 -10.12
CA ALA A 77 18.22 -2.92 -9.12
C ALA A 77 18.10 -2.19 -7.76
N GLY A 78 16.89 -2.17 -7.21
CA GLY A 78 16.61 -1.57 -5.90
C GLY A 78 16.61 -0.04 -5.90
N HIS A 79 16.55 0.60 -7.07
CA HIS A 79 16.33 2.05 -7.17
C HIS A 79 15.01 2.41 -6.49
N THR A 80 13.95 1.68 -6.83
CA THR A 80 12.61 1.93 -6.35
C THR A 80 12.51 1.76 -4.82
N GLU A 81 13.17 0.74 -4.25
CA GLU A 81 13.30 0.60 -2.80
C GLU A 81 13.96 1.83 -2.15
N ARG A 82 15.10 2.30 -2.68
CA ARG A 82 15.80 3.48 -2.11
C ARG A 82 14.95 4.75 -2.19
N VAL A 83 14.29 4.98 -3.32
CA VAL A 83 13.35 6.11 -3.49
C VAL A 83 12.23 6.03 -2.46
N THR A 84 11.67 4.84 -2.25
CA THR A 84 10.62 4.61 -1.26
C THR A 84 11.10 4.88 0.16
N GLU A 85 12.31 4.44 0.52
CA GLU A 85 12.90 4.71 1.84
C GLU A 85 13.09 6.21 2.08
N TYR A 86 13.61 6.95 1.09
CA TYR A 86 13.76 8.40 1.19
C TYR A 86 12.40 9.12 1.29
N ALA A 87 11.42 8.74 0.47
CA ALA A 87 10.08 9.32 0.51
C ALA A 87 9.44 9.12 1.89
N LEU A 88 9.53 7.91 2.46
CA LEU A 88 9.03 7.64 3.80
C LEU A 88 9.78 8.39 4.89
N GLY A 89 11.11 8.54 4.76
CA GLY A 89 11.91 9.36 5.66
C GLY A 89 11.44 10.81 5.68
N ILE A 90 11.24 11.40 4.50
CA ILE A 90 10.72 12.76 4.33
C ILE A 90 9.31 12.87 4.92
N GLY A 91 8.41 11.94 4.58
CA GLY A 91 7.04 11.94 5.08
C GLY A 91 6.95 11.88 6.60
N ARG A 92 7.83 11.09 7.25
CA ARG A 92 7.90 11.04 8.72
C ARG A 92 8.35 12.37 9.33
N VAL A 93 9.36 13.01 8.75
CA VAL A 93 9.84 14.33 9.22
C VAL A 93 8.77 15.40 9.04
N MET A 94 7.95 15.28 7.99
CA MET A 94 6.80 16.17 7.74
C MET A 94 5.59 15.89 8.65
N GLY A 95 5.64 14.86 9.51
CA GLY A 95 4.55 14.52 10.41
C GLY A 95 3.33 13.90 9.72
N LEU A 96 3.53 13.22 8.59
CA LEU A 96 2.43 12.51 7.92
C LEU A 96 1.89 11.39 8.82
N GLU A 97 0.56 11.28 8.89
CA GLU A 97 -0.13 10.20 9.61
C GLU A 97 0.14 8.83 8.97
N ALA A 98 -0.07 7.77 9.76
CA ALA A 98 0.22 6.39 9.35
C ALA A 98 -0.44 6.01 8.00
N GLY A 99 -1.71 6.36 7.81
CA GLY A 99 -2.41 6.08 6.54
C GLY A 99 -1.84 6.83 5.33
N MET A 100 -1.29 8.03 5.53
CA MET A 100 -0.63 8.80 4.47
C MET A 100 0.75 8.22 4.14
N LEU A 101 1.50 7.77 5.16
CA LEU A 101 2.77 7.08 4.95
C LEU A 101 2.58 5.77 4.18
N GLU A 102 1.50 5.02 4.46
CA GLU A 102 1.18 3.80 3.74
C GLU A 102 0.87 4.08 2.26
N LYS A 103 0.04 5.09 1.97
CA LYS A 103 -0.21 5.54 0.59
C LYS A 103 1.09 5.95 -0.09
N LEU A 104 1.92 6.75 0.58
CA LEU A 104 3.21 7.19 0.04
C LEU A 104 4.12 6.00 -0.29
N LYS A 105 4.18 4.99 0.58
CA LYS A 105 4.95 3.76 0.33
C LYS A 105 4.53 3.07 -0.95
N ILE A 106 3.22 2.85 -1.13
CA ILE A 106 2.68 2.18 -2.32
C ILE A 106 2.89 3.03 -3.57
N SER A 107 2.64 4.35 -3.48
CA SER A 107 2.89 5.30 -4.57
C SER A 107 4.34 5.30 -5.03
N SER A 108 5.29 5.34 -4.09
CA SER A 108 6.72 5.34 -4.41
C SER A 108 7.17 4.01 -5.04
N LEU A 109 6.62 2.88 -4.60
CA LEU A 109 6.92 1.59 -5.23
C LEU A 109 6.40 1.51 -6.66
N LEU A 110 5.24 2.11 -6.96
CA LEU A 110 4.57 1.98 -8.24
C LEU A 110 4.76 3.17 -9.18
N HIS A 111 5.49 4.22 -8.78
CA HIS A 111 5.56 5.50 -9.49
C HIS A 111 5.92 5.37 -10.98
N ASP A 112 6.76 4.38 -11.30
CA ASP A 112 7.30 4.14 -12.63
C ASP A 112 6.65 2.93 -13.35
N ILE A 113 5.60 2.32 -12.79
CA ILE A 113 5.00 1.09 -13.34
C ILE A 113 4.57 1.23 -14.81
N GLY A 114 4.15 2.43 -15.23
CA GLY A 114 3.74 2.70 -16.60
C GLY A 114 4.87 2.66 -17.64
N LYS A 115 6.15 2.59 -17.21
CA LYS A 115 7.28 2.35 -18.11
C LYS A 115 7.17 1.00 -18.84
N ILE A 116 6.40 0.04 -18.30
CA ILE A 116 6.14 -1.26 -18.95
C ILE A 116 5.54 -1.11 -20.35
N ALA A 117 4.79 -0.03 -20.59
CA ALA A 117 4.13 0.26 -21.85
C ALA A 117 4.96 1.19 -22.75
N THR A 118 6.22 1.47 -22.41
CA THR A 118 7.14 2.29 -23.22
C THR A 118 8.06 1.37 -24.04
N PRO A 119 8.26 1.61 -25.36
CA PRO A 119 9.14 0.82 -26.19
C PRO A 119 10.57 0.71 -25.62
N LYS A 120 11.16 -0.49 -25.67
CA LYS A 120 12.49 -0.75 -25.09
C LYS A 120 13.60 0.00 -25.79
N GLU A 121 13.45 0.24 -27.08
CA GLU A 121 14.38 0.98 -27.93
C GLU A 121 14.50 2.45 -27.47
N ILE A 122 13.39 3.01 -26.99
CA ILE A 122 13.33 4.36 -26.43
C ILE A 122 13.85 4.36 -24.99
N LEU A 123 13.40 3.40 -24.17
CA LEU A 123 13.72 3.34 -22.74
C LEU A 123 15.22 3.06 -22.48
N ASN A 124 15.86 2.27 -23.35
CA ASN A 124 17.27 1.88 -23.24
C ASN A 124 18.19 2.62 -24.24
N LYS A 125 17.72 3.72 -24.84
CA LYS A 125 18.52 4.47 -25.82
C LYS A 125 19.76 5.06 -25.17
N ASN A 126 20.94 4.66 -25.64
CA ASN A 126 22.23 5.24 -25.24
C ASN A 126 22.48 6.54 -26.01
N GLY A 127 21.83 7.63 -25.60
CA GLY A 127 21.98 8.93 -26.25
C GLY A 127 20.87 9.91 -25.91
N LYS A 128 20.89 11.08 -26.55
CA LYS A 128 19.79 12.05 -26.43
C LYS A 128 18.53 11.48 -27.07
N LEU A 129 17.40 11.71 -26.41
CA LEU A 129 16.09 11.38 -26.94
C LEU A 129 15.64 12.48 -27.89
N GLU A 130 15.08 12.07 -29.01
CA GLU A 130 14.34 12.90 -29.95
C GLU A 130 13.08 13.43 -29.26
N ARG A 131 12.48 14.49 -29.81
CA ARG A 131 11.30 15.12 -29.20
C ARG A 131 10.11 14.15 -29.07
N ASN A 132 9.87 13.35 -30.10
CA ASN A 132 8.82 12.32 -30.11
C ASN A 132 9.08 11.19 -29.09
N GLU A 133 10.34 10.77 -28.94
CA GLU A 133 10.75 9.77 -27.95
C GLU A 133 10.56 10.29 -26.52
N TRP A 134 10.84 11.57 -26.30
CA TRP A 134 10.59 12.22 -25.01
C TRP A 134 9.10 12.35 -24.69
N ASP A 135 8.29 12.71 -25.69
CA ASP A 135 6.84 12.77 -25.54
C ASP A 135 6.25 11.39 -25.24
N GLU A 136 6.85 10.32 -25.76
CA GLU A 136 6.47 8.93 -25.46
C GLU A 136 6.80 8.54 -24.00
N ILE A 137 8.01 8.85 -23.52
CA ILE A 137 8.38 8.60 -22.12
C ILE A 137 7.48 9.37 -21.16
N LYS A 138 7.11 10.62 -21.45
CA LYS A 138 6.22 11.42 -20.61
C LYS A 138 4.83 10.85 -20.41
N ARG A 139 4.41 9.86 -21.22
CA ARG A 139 3.11 9.20 -21.08
C ARG A 139 3.09 8.15 -19.97
N HIS A 140 4.25 7.71 -19.45
CA HIS A 140 4.31 6.64 -18.45
C HIS A 140 3.51 6.92 -17.17
N PRO A 141 3.35 8.15 -16.63
CA PRO A 141 2.54 8.35 -15.43
C PRO A 141 1.05 8.09 -15.70
N GLY A 142 0.54 8.56 -16.85
CA GLY A 142 -0.84 8.32 -17.28
C GLY A 142 -1.11 6.84 -17.51
N ARG A 143 -0.19 6.14 -18.19
CA ARG A 143 -0.26 4.69 -18.38
C ARG A 143 -0.19 3.93 -17.06
N GLY A 144 0.63 4.40 -16.12
CA GLY A 144 0.68 3.86 -14.77
C GLY A 144 -0.66 3.99 -14.05
N ALA A 145 -1.30 5.15 -14.12
CA ALA A 145 -2.64 5.35 -13.59
C ALA A 145 -3.68 4.40 -14.23
N ASP A 146 -3.63 4.22 -15.56
CA ASP A 146 -4.53 3.31 -16.27
C ASP A 146 -4.29 1.84 -15.93
N ILE A 147 -3.04 1.42 -15.65
CA ILE A 147 -2.72 0.06 -15.16
C ILE A 147 -3.29 -0.16 -13.75
N LEU A 148 -3.20 0.84 -12.88
CA LEU A 148 -3.58 0.71 -11.48
C LEU A 148 -5.08 0.88 -11.23
N VAL A 149 -5.85 1.45 -12.17
CA VAL A 149 -7.27 1.79 -11.99
C VAL A 149 -8.16 0.59 -11.67
N GLU A 150 -7.77 -0.60 -12.15
CA GLU A 150 -8.47 -1.86 -11.91
C GLU A 150 -8.38 -2.31 -10.44
N LEU A 151 -7.38 -1.83 -9.70
CA LEU A 151 -7.17 -2.17 -8.31
C LEU A 151 -7.95 -1.17 -7.45
N LYS A 152 -9.13 -1.59 -6.97
CA LYS A 152 -10.03 -0.75 -6.15
C LYS A 152 -9.31 -0.10 -4.96
N GLN A 153 -8.36 -0.83 -4.35
CA GLN A 153 -7.54 -0.39 -3.23
C GLN A 153 -6.59 0.77 -3.57
N PHE A 154 -6.28 0.99 -4.85
CA PHE A 154 -5.34 2.01 -5.31
C PHE A 154 -6.02 3.27 -5.83
N LYS A 155 -7.35 3.34 -5.81
CA LYS A 155 -8.11 4.51 -6.26
C LYS A 155 -7.69 5.82 -5.55
N GLU A 156 -7.35 5.74 -4.27
CA GLU A 156 -6.92 6.91 -3.49
C GLU A 156 -5.46 7.31 -3.75
N ILE A 157 -4.68 6.42 -4.34
CA ILE A 157 -3.26 6.63 -4.69
C ILE A 157 -3.14 7.19 -6.11
N ILE A 158 -4.09 6.86 -6.98
CA ILE A 158 -4.14 7.35 -8.36
C ILE A 158 -4.66 8.79 -8.36
N GLN A 159 -3.74 9.76 -8.33
CA GLN A 159 -4.08 11.12 -8.76
C GLN A 159 -4.06 11.16 -10.29
N ARG A 160 -5.24 11.12 -10.92
CA ARG A 160 -5.36 11.72 -12.25
C ARG A 160 -5.13 13.21 -12.06
N SER A 161 -3.94 13.69 -12.42
CA SER A 161 -3.75 15.12 -12.66
C SER A 161 -4.75 15.51 -13.74
N SER A 162 -5.84 16.16 -13.35
CA SER A 162 -6.72 16.88 -14.25
C SER A 162 -5.90 17.99 -14.89
N ILE A 163 -5.12 17.65 -15.92
CA ILE A 163 -4.67 18.61 -16.91
C ILE A 163 -5.93 18.87 -17.75
N THR A 164 -6.85 19.66 -17.20
CA THR A 164 -7.73 20.47 -18.02
C THR A 164 -6.81 21.40 -18.78
N THR A 165 -6.58 21.08 -20.06
CA THR A 165 -6.10 22.03 -21.04
C THR A 165 -7.04 23.23 -21.00
N SER A 166 -6.66 24.26 -20.24
CA SER A 166 -7.18 25.61 -20.44
C SER A 166 -6.68 26.06 -21.81
N THR A 167 -7.43 25.72 -22.86
CA THR A 167 -7.33 26.40 -24.13
C THR A 167 -7.69 27.85 -23.88
N GLY A 168 -6.65 28.69 -23.76
CA GLY A 168 -6.80 30.11 -23.93
C GLY A 168 -7.23 30.38 -25.37
N THR A 169 -8.40 30.98 -25.53
CA THR A 169 -8.74 31.77 -26.70
C THR A 169 -9.33 33.09 -26.22
N ASP A 170 -8.55 34.13 -26.50
CA ASP A 170 -8.90 35.52 -26.77
C ASP A 170 -9.53 36.42 -25.70
N ARG A 171 -8.66 37.31 -25.20
CA ARG A 171 -8.96 38.74 -25.09
C ARG A 171 -9.01 39.34 -26.49
N THR A 172 -10.17 39.82 -26.90
CA THR A 172 -10.49 40.99 -27.75
C THR A 172 -12.03 40.97 -27.86
N ALA A 173 -12.83 42.00 -27.62
CA ALA A 173 -12.61 43.44 -27.58
C ALA A 173 -13.61 44.09 -26.61
N SER A 174 -13.14 45.14 -25.94
CA SER A 174 -13.99 46.23 -25.46
C SER A 174 -13.83 47.37 -26.46
N SER A 175 -14.95 47.81 -27.05
CA SER A 175 -15.15 49.18 -27.53
C SER A 175 -16.65 49.41 -27.74
N ALA A 176 -17.27 50.02 -26.74
CA ALA A 176 -18.28 51.05 -26.99
C ALA A 176 -17.55 52.36 -27.33
#